data_AF-A0A829WV53-F1
#
_entry.id   AF-A0A829WV53-F1
#
_cell.length_a   1.000
_cell.length_b   1.000
_cell.length_c   1.000
_cell.angle_alpha   90.00
_cell.angle_beta   90.00
_cell.angle_gamma   90.00
#
_symmetry.space_group_name_H-M   'P 1'
#
loop_
_entity.id
_entity.type
_entity.pdbx_description
1 polymer ?
#
loop_
_entity_poly.entity_id
_entity_poly.type
_entity_poly.pdbx_seq_one_letter_code
_entity_poly.pdbx_strand_id
1 'polypeptide(L)'
;MGAWFEAEIERASTTAQSLIVDFGGGDQTIKKMSRELSLVESIQEAGLTPVALYCIGGDPDDLGALYSLYDAFAPPATLIVFSRFALPSHIDAVSWLETAVSQHEPFQAILNAGAELVPVPTLSCAHRLSERRLKFFDALSGAGSNPLGVFDRQRVQTWMREMETSFARVTHYLP
;
A
#
# COMPACT_ATOMS: atom_id res chain seq x y z
N MET A 1 5.79 5.86 -22.62
CA MET A 1 4.75 5.35 -21.69
C MET A 1 4.95 5.85 -20.26
N GLY A 2 6.09 6.48 -19.91
CA GLY A 2 6.32 7.16 -18.62
C GLY A 2 6.01 8.66 -18.58
N ALA A 3 5.77 9.30 -19.73
CA ALA A 3 5.56 10.75 -19.83
C ALA A 3 4.44 11.32 -18.94
N TRP A 4 3.41 10.52 -18.61
CA TRP A 4 2.37 10.94 -17.69
C TRP A 4 2.87 11.02 -16.25
N PHE A 5 3.73 10.08 -15.83
CA PHE A 5 4.28 10.03 -14.48
C PHE A 5 5.32 11.14 -14.30
N GLU A 6 6.17 11.36 -15.31
CA GLU A 6 7.09 12.50 -15.37
C GLU A 6 6.33 13.83 -15.21
N ALA A 7 5.26 14.04 -16.00
CA ALA A 7 4.45 15.24 -15.91
C ALA A 7 3.80 15.43 -14.53
N GLU A 8 3.36 14.35 -13.88
CA GLU A 8 2.79 14.44 -12.52
C GLU A 8 3.84 14.73 -11.45
N ILE A 9 5.06 14.19 -11.58
CA ILE A 9 6.17 14.54 -10.69
C ILE A 9 6.56 16.02 -10.86
N GLU A 10 6.67 16.52 -12.10
CA GLU A 10 6.93 17.93 -12.39
C GLU A 10 5.84 18.84 -11.82
N ARG A 11 4.56 18.45 -11.98
CA ARG A 11 3.43 19.20 -11.42
C ARG A 11 3.47 19.19 -9.89
N ALA A 12 3.70 18.04 -9.25
CA ALA A 12 3.78 17.91 -7.80
C ALA A 12 4.92 18.76 -7.22
N SER A 13 6.09 18.74 -7.86
CA SER A 13 7.25 19.56 -7.52
C SER A 13 6.92 21.06 -7.62
N THR A 14 6.36 21.50 -8.75
CA THR A 14 6.05 22.92 -9.00
C THR A 14 4.95 23.47 -8.08
N THR A 15 3.99 22.63 -7.71
CA THR A 15 2.83 23.03 -6.89
C THR A 15 3.03 22.78 -5.40
N ALA A 16 4.15 22.16 -5.00
CA ALA A 16 4.40 21.68 -3.64
C ALA A 16 3.24 20.84 -3.07
N GLN A 17 2.65 19.99 -3.92
CA GLN A 17 1.54 19.10 -3.54
C GLN A 17 2.01 17.66 -3.44
N SER A 18 1.50 16.94 -2.44
CA SER A 18 1.67 15.50 -2.34
C SER A 18 0.96 14.78 -3.50
N LEU A 19 1.60 13.73 -4.00
CA LEU A 19 1.09 12.90 -5.09
C LEU A 19 1.00 11.45 -4.60
N ILE A 20 -0.17 10.82 -4.80
CA ILE A 20 -0.35 9.38 -4.61
C ILE A 20 -0.54 8.77 -5.98
N VAL A 21 0.31 7.80 -6.33
CA VAL A 21 0.24 7.08 -7.59
C VAL A 21 0.02 5.60 -7.31
N ASP A 22 -1.10 5.08 -7.81
CA ASP A 22 -1.37 3.64 -7.84
C ASP A 22 -1.05 3.14 -9.25
N PHE A 23 0.02 2.35 -9.36
CA PHE A 23 0.40 1.73 -10.63
C PHE A 23 -0.49 0.53 -10.97
N GLY A 24 -1.28 0.01 -10.03
CA GLY A 24 -2.13 -1.16 -10.26
C GLY A 24 -1.34 -2.45 -10.50
N GLY A 25 -2.07 -3.57 -10.53
CA GLY A 25 -1.47 -4.89 -10.75
C GLY A 25 -0.96 -5.05 -12.19
N GLY A 26 0.33 -5.37 -12.34
CA GLY A 26 0.94 -5.73 -13.63
C GLY A 26 1.53 -4.55 -14.43
N ASP A 27 1.36 -3.31 -13.97
CA ASP A 27 2.00 -2.15 -14.60
C ASP A 27 3.54 -2.24 -14.47
N GLN A 28 4.24 -1.88 -15.55
CA GLN A 28 5.70 -2.00 -15.69
C GLN A 28 6.40 -0.64 -15.72
N THR A 29 5.69 0.46 -15.48
CA THR A 29 6.20 1.84 -15.61
C THR A 29 7.37 2.07 -14.67
N ILE A 30 7.21 1.78 -13.38
CA ILE A 30 8.30 1.91 -12.39
C ILE A 30 9.52 1.07 -12.78
N LYS A 31 9.32 -0.20 -13.16
CA LYS A 31 10.42 -1.10 -13.55
C LYS A 31 11.13 -0.69 -14.84
N LYS A 32 10.43 -0.03 -15.76
CA LYS A 32 11.03 0.49 -16.99
C LYS A 32 11.81 1.76 -16.69
N MET A 33 11.21 2.69 -15.97
CA MET A 33 11.84 3.96 -15.64
C MET A 33 13.05 3.78 -14.73
N SER A 34 13.03 2.81 -13.80
CA SER A 34 14.18 2.52 -12.93
C SER A 34 15.40 1.97 -13.67
N ARG A 35 15.22 1.41 -14.87
CA ARG A 35 16.34 0.97 -15.73
C ARG A 35 16.99 2.13 -16.47
N GLU A 36 16.26 3.23 -16.63
CA GLU A 36 16.66 4.39 -17.42
C GLU A 36 17.11 5.55 -16.51
N LEU A 37 16.59 5.63 -15.29
CA LEU A 37 16.74 6.75 -14.37
C LEU A 37 17.04 6.29 -12.95
N SER A 38 17.84 7.08 -12.22
CA SER A 38 17.93 7.00 -10.76
C SER A 38 16.66 7.59 -10.11
N LEU A 39 15.54 6.87 -10.18
CA LEU A 39 14.21 7.42 -9.82
C LEU A 39 14.14 8.04 -8.41
N VAL A 40 14.73 7.39 -7.41
CA VAL A 40 14.72 7.91 -6.03
C VAL A 40 15.48 9.24 -5.96
N GLU A 41 16.68 9.29 -6.55
CA GLU A 41 17.52 10.50 -6.56
C GLU A 41 16.83 11.62 -7.34
N SER A 42 16.30 11.33 -8.54
CA SER A 42 15.62 12.33 -9.37
C SER A 42 14.38 12.93 -8.69
N ILE A 43 13.59 12.13 -7.97
CA ILE A 43 12.43 12.64 -7.21
C ILE A 43 12.90 13.51 -6.04
N GLN A 44 13.99 13.13 -5.36
CA GLN A 44 14.58 13.93 -4.27
C GLN A 44 15.16 15.25 -4.78
N GLU A 45 15.85 15.24 -5.92
CA GLU A 45 16.37 16.44 -6.58
C GLU A 45 15.24 17.38 -7.04
N ALA A 46 14.07 16.84 -7.37
CA ALA A 46 12.86 17.62 -7.65
C ALA A 46 12.21 18.21 -6.38
N GLY A 47 12.82 18.04 -5.20
CA GLY A 47 12.33 18.59 -3.93
C GLY A 47 11.18 17.79 -3.30
N LEU A 48 10.96 16.55 -3.75
CA LEU A 48 9.93 15.66 -3.23
C LEU A 48 10.54 14.57 -2.35
N THR A 49 9.77 14.04 -1.41
CA THR A 49 10.17 12.88 -0.62
C THR A 49 9.52 11.62 -1.20
N PRO A 50 10.26 10.73 -1.87
CA PRO A 50 9.69 9.50 -2.40
C PRO A 50 9.32 8.55 -1.24
N VAL A 51 8.11 8.01 -1.29
CA VAL A 51 7.61 6.99 -0.36
C VAL A 51 7.11 5.80 -1.17
N ALA A 52 7.56 4.60 -0.83
CA ALA A 52 7.06 3.37 -1.44
C ALA A 52 6.08 2.67 -0.49
N LEU A 53 4.94 2.22 -1.03
CA LEU A 53 3.96 1.41 -0.31
C LEU A 53 3.70 0.13 -1.09
N TYR A 54 4.19 -0.98 -0.57
CA TYR A 54 4.04 -2.31 -1.17
C TYR A 54 2.98 -3.12 -0.45
N CYS A 55 1.88 -3.40 -1.13
CA CYS A 55 0.83 -4.26 -0.61
C CYS A 55 1.17 -5.73 -0.86
N ILE A 56 1.22 -6.53 0.20
CA ILE A 56 1.38 -7.99 0.13
C ILE A 56 0.23 -8.69 0.87
N GLY A 57 -0.18 -9.85 0.37
CA GLY A 57 -1.08 -10.77 1.04
C GLY A 57 -0.32 -11.93 1.68
N GLY A 58 -1.04 -13.04 1.86
CA GLY A 58 -0.51 -14.28 2.43
C GLY A 58 0.02 -15.27 1.40
N ASP A 59 -0.02 -14.94 0.11
CA ASP A 59 0.45 -15.81 -0.97
C ASP A 59 1.98 -15.69 -1.09
N PRO A 60 2.74 -16.81 -1.15
CA PRO A 60 4.17 -16.76 -1.40
C PRO A 60 4.56 -15.98 -2.68
N ASP A 61 3.70 -15.96 -3.71
CA ASP A 61 3.96 -15.21 -4.95
C ASP A 61 3.95 -13.69 -4.74
N ASP A 62 3.28 -13.19 -3.69
CA ASP A 62 3.28 -11.77 -3.32
C ASP A 62 4.69 -11.29 -2.93
N LEU A 63 5.50 -12.17 -2.33
CA LEU A 63 6.89 -11.87 -1.97
C LEU A 63 7.77 -11.69 -3.21
N GLY A 64 7.58 -12.52 -4.24
CA GLY A 64 8.29 -12.39 -5.51
C GLY A 64 7.98 -11.06 -6.21
N ALA A 65 6.71 -10.64 -6.18
CA ALA A 65 6.29 -9.34 -6.70
C ALA A 65 6.91 -8.17 -5.91
N LEU A 66 6.90 -8.26 -4.57
CA LEU A 66 7.55 -7.30 -3.69
C LEU A 66 9.03 -7.14 -4.04
N TYR A 67 9.80 -8.23 -4.11
CA TYR A 67 11.24 -8.15 -4.38
C TYR A 67 11.53 -7.51 -5.72
N SER A 68 10.79 -7.89 -6.75
CA SER A 68 10.98 -7.34 -8.09
C SER A 68 10.61 -5.86 -8.20
N LEU A 69 9.68 -5.37 -7.38
CA LEU A 69 9.34 -3.94 -7.32
C LEU A 69 10.29 -3.15 -6.42
N TYR A 70 10.74 -3.74 -5.31
CA TYR A 70 11.71 -3.14 -4.41
C TYR A 70 13.05 -2.91 -5.10
N ASP A 71 13.53 -3.89 -5.87
CA ASP A 71 14.75 -3.76 -6.69
C ASP A 71 14.65 -2.61 -7.71
N ALA A 72 13.44 -2.31 -8.20
CA ALA A 72 13.21 -1.19 -9.11
C ALA A 72 13.09 0.17 -8.40
N PHE A 73 12.57 0.22 -7.18
CA PHE A 73 12.27 1.50 -6.53
C PHE A 73 12.30 1.39 -5.00
N ALA A 74 13.48 1.45 -4.38
CA ALA A 74 13.63 1.35 -2.92
C ALA A 74 13.99 2.70 -2.27
N PRO A 75 13.04 3.63 -2.08
CA PRO A 75 13.32 4.85 -1.33
C PRO A 75 13.51 4.56 0.17
N PRO A 76 14.21 5.45 0.92
CA PRO A 76 14.38 5.28 2.36
C PRO A 76 13.07 5.14 3.15
N ALA A 77 12.02 5.84 2.71
CA ALA A 77 10.67 5.69 3.25
C ALA A 77 9.93 4.56 2.52
N THR A 78 10.11 3.32 2.99
CA THR A 78 9.44 2.14 2.42
C THR A 78 8.48 1.51 3.43
N LEU A 79 7.23 1.31 3.02
CA LEU A 79 6.18 0.64 3.77
C LEU A 79 5.82 -0.69 3.11
N ILE A 80 5.74 -1.76 3.90
CA ILE A 80 5.17 -3.03 3.49
C ILE A 80 3.80 -3.18 4.16
N VAL A 81 2.73 -3.04 3.39
CA VAL A 81 1.35 -3.13 3.87
C VAL A 81 0.88 -4.58 3.74
N PHE A 82 0.71 -5.25 4.87
CA PHE A 82 0.34 -6.67 4.90
C PHE A 82 -1.16 -6.84 5.14
N SER A 83 -1.87 -7.34 4.12
CA SER A 83 -3.30 -7.61 4.18
C SER A 83 -3.59 -9.02 4.70
N ARG A 84 -4.20 -9.10 5.88
CA ARG A 84 -4.64 -10.36 6.49
C ARG A 84 -5.74 -11.08 5.70
N PHE A 85 -6.41 -10.40 4.78
CA PHE A 85 -7.53 -10.99 4.03
C PHE A 85 -7.12 -12.18 3.16
N ALA A 86 -5.89 -12.17 2.65
CA ALA A 86 -5.39 -13.23 1.77
C ALA A 86 -4.86 -14.46 2.53
N LEU A 87 -4.81 -14.41 3.86
CA LEU A 87 -4.39 -15.56 4.65
C LEU A 87 -5.52 -16.61 4.72
N PRO A 88 -5.21 -17.90 4.54
CA PRO A 88 -6.13 -18.98 4.90
C PRO A 88 -6.58 -18.83 6.36
N SER A 89 -7.85 -19.12 6.65
CA SER A 89 -8.47 -18.89 7.98
C SER A 89 -7.81 -19.63 9.15
N HIS A 90 -7.01 -20.65 8.86
CA HIS A 90 -6.27 -21.44 9.86
C HIS A 90 -4.84 -20.92 10.08
N ILE A 91 -4.38 -19.94 9.29
CA ILE A 91 -3.05 -19.34 9.41
C ILE A 91 -3.18 -18.04 10.20
N ASP A 92 -2.44 -17.95 11.31
CA ASP A 92 -2.30 -16.72 12.07
C ASP A 92 -1.34 -15.75 11.36
N ALA A 93 -1.68 -14.46 11.39
CA ALA A 93 -0.93 -13.41 10.72
C ALA A 93 0.49 -13.23 11.29
N VAL A 94 0.66 -13.38 12.60
CA VAL A 94 1.97 -13.26 13.25
C VAL A 94 2.84 -14.43 12.82
N SER A 95 2.31 -15.66 12.89
CA SER A 95 3.06 -16.86 12.46
C SER A 95 3.45 -16.82 10.98
N TRP A 96 2.59 -16.30 10.10
CA TRP A 96 2.94 -16.13 8.69
C TRP A 96 4.10 -15.14 8.52
N LEU A 97 4.04 -13.99 9.20
CA LEU A 97 5.10 -12.98 9.13
C LEU A 97 6.42 -13.49 9.69
N GLU A 98 6.41 -14.20 10.83
CA GLU A 98 7.60 -14.85 11.39
C GLU A 98 8.20 -15.86 10.41
N THR A 99 7.36 -16.62 9.73
CA THR A 99 7.78 -17.57 8.69
C THR A 99 8.39 -16.83 7.50
N ALA A 100 7.72 -15.79 7.00
CA ALA A 100 8.21 -14.98 5.89
C ALA A 100 9.58 -14.35 6.20
N VAL A 101 9.76 -13.82 7.40
CA VAL A 101 11.04 -13.22 7.85
C VAL A 101 12.12 -14.27 8.02
N SER A 102 11.81 -15.45 8.54
CA SER A 102 12.82 -16.50 8.81
C SER A 102 13.20 -17.32 7.59
N GLN A 103 12.30 -17.48 6.61
CA GLN A 103 12.52 -18.34 5.45
C GLN A 103 12.90 -17.59 4.18
N HIS A 104 12.68 -16.27 4.12
CA HIS A 104 12.99 -15.47 2.95
C HIS A 104 14.00 -14.36 3.27
N GLU A 105 15.29 -14.65 3.01
CA GLU A 105 16.39 -13.70 3.19
C GLU A 105 16.16 -12.33 2.52
N PRO A 106 15.61 -12.23 1.29
CA PRO A 106 15.34 -10.93 0.68
C PRO A 106 14.30 -10.11 1.46
N PHE A 107 13.29 -10.76 2.06
CA PHE A 107 12.30 -10.06 2.88
C PHE A 107 12.94 -9.50 4.15
N GLN A 108 13.77 -10.31 4.80
CA GLN A 108 14.52 -9.88 5.98
C GLN A 108 15.47 -8.73 5.64
N ALA A 109 16.14 -8.77 4.48
CA ALA A 109 17.03 -7.69 4.02
C ALA A 109 16.27 -6.36 3.83
N ILE A 110 15.07 -6.39 3.24
CA ILE A 110 14.23 -5.21 3.07
C ILE A 110 13.85 -4.59 4.43
N LEU A 111 13.47 -5.42 5.40
CA LEU A 111 13.17 -4.94 6.76
C LEU A 111 14.42 -4.36 7.45
N ASN A 112 15.57 -5.03 7.31
CA ASN A 112 16.84 -4.53 7.86
C ASN A 112 17.31 -3.23 7.21
N ALA A 113 16.91 -2.97 5.95
CA ALA A 113 17.16 -1.70 5.26
C ALA A 113 16.27 -0.55 5.75
N GLY A 114 15.36 -0.80 6.70
CA GLY A 114 14.51 0.22 7.33
C GLY A 114 13.07 0.22 6.84
N ALA A 115 12.65 -0.75 6.03
CA ALA A 115 11.25 -0.85 5.63
C ALA A 115 10.34 -1.14 6.85
N GLU A 116 9.23 -0.40 6.95
CA GLU A 116 8.27 -0.58 8.02
C GLU A 116 7.12 -1.48 7.60
N LEU A 117 6.89 -2.54 8.37
CA LEU A 117 5.76 -3.45 8.18
C LEU A 117 4.49 -2.88 8.84
N VAL A 118 3.43 -2.71 8.05
CA VAL A 118 2.12 -2.20 8.46
C VAL A 118 1.05 -3.28 8.23
N PRO A 119 0.75 -4.12 9.23
CA PRO A 119 -0.34 -5.09 9.12
C PRO A 119 -1.68 -4.34 9.12
N VAL A 120 -2.56 -4.64 8.17
CA VAL A 120 -3.88 -4.00 8.07
C VAL A 120 -5.03 -4.95 8.42
N PRO A 121 -6.13 -4.44 9.00
CA PRO A 121 -7.29 -5.23 9.33
C PRO A 121 -8.07 -5.73 8.11
N THR A 122 -8.73 -6.86 8.27
CA THR A 122 -9.63 -7.42 7.25
C THR A 122 -11.01 -6.77 7.35
N LEU A 123 -11.51 -6.24 6.23
CA LEU A 123 -12.89 -5.77 6.13
C LEU A 123 -13.81 -6.89 5.64
N SER A 124 -14.49 -7.57 6.57
CA SER A 124 -15.32 -8.76 6.25
C SER A 124 -16.48 -8.46 5.28
N CYS A 125 -16.96 -7.22 5.22
CA CYS A 125 -18.02 -6.78 4.31
C CYS A 125 -17.50 -6.04 3.07
N ALA A 126 -16.21 -6.15 2.72
CA ALA A 126 -15.60 -5.47 1.57
C ALA A 126 -16.38 -5.70 0.26
N HIS A 127 -16.77 -6.95 -0.02
CA HIS A 127 -17.56 -7.31 -1.20
C HIS A 127 -18.84 -6.48 -1.35
N ARG A 128 -19.50 -6.14 -0.23
CA ARG A 128 -20.75 -5.36 -0.25
C ARG A 128 -20.54 -3.91 -0.66
N LEU A 129 -19.38 -3.35 -0.33
CA LEU A 129 -18.97 -2.01 -0.79
C LEU A 129 -18.71 -2.05 -2.29
N SER A 130 -17.96 -3.05 -2.77
CA SER A 130 -17.64 -3.22 -4.19
C SER A 130 -18.90 -3.40 -5.05
N GLU A 131 -19.81 -4.29 -4.67
CA GLU A 131 -21.10 -4.53 -5.34
C GLU A 131 -21.93 -3.24 -5.50
N ARG A 132 -21.87 -2.37 -4.48
CA ARG A 132 -22.65 -1.13 -4.41
C ARG A 132 -21.87 0.10 -4.89
N ARG A 133 -20.59 -0.09 -5.28
CA ARG A 133 -19.65 0.98 -5.62
C ARG A 133 -19.58 2.09 -4.56
N LEU A 134 -19.68 1.70 -3.28
CA LEU A 134 -19.66 2.63 -2.17
C LEU A 134 -18.21 2.93 -1.76
N LYS A 135 -17.90 4.22 -1.61
CA LYS A 135 -16.69 4.66 -0.90
C LYS A 135 -16.88 4.48 0.60
N PHE A 136 -15.78 4.40 1.36
CA PHE A 136 -15.84 4.18 2.80
C PHE A 136 -16.62 5.26 3.55
N PHE A 137 -16.38 6.54 3.27
CA PHE A 137 -17.10 7.64 3.90
C PHE A 137 -18.60 7.67 3.53
N ASP A 138 -18.94 7.38 2.28
CA ASP A 138 -20.33 7.26 1.83
C ASP A 138 -21.04 6.13 2.59
N ALA A 139 -20.37 4.97 2.71
CA ALA A 139 -20.86 3.83 3.45
C ALA A 139 -21.13 4.16 4.93
N LEU A 140 -20.25 4.94 5.58
CA LEU A 140 -20.46 5.38 6.97
C LEU A 140 -21.65 6.31 7.12
N SER A 141 -21.78 7.28 6.21
CA SER A 141 -22.85 8.28 6.26
C SER A 141 -24.25 7.64 6.16
N GLY A 142 -24.35 6.46 5.54
CA GLY A 142 -25.63 5.85 5.20
C GLY A 142 -26.43 6.64 4.16
N ALA A 143 -25.78 7.59 3.48
CA ALA A 143 -26.36 8.37 2.39
C ALA A 143 -26.33 7.56 1.07
N GLY A 144 -27.14 7.99 0.10
CA GLY A 144 -27.23 7.40 -1.22
C GLY A 144 -28.42 6.47 -1.42
N SER A 145 -28.57 5.96 -2.64
CA SER A 145 -29.73 5.16 -3.07
C SER A 145 -29.71 3.71 -2.58
N ASN A 146 -28.56 3.20 -2.13
CA ASN A 146 -28.41 1.82 -1.67
C ASN A 146 -27.38 1.73 -0.52
N PRO A 147 -27.71 2.25 0.68
CA PRO A 147 -26.78 2.28 1.80
C PRO A 147 -26.53 0.89 2.40
N LEU A 148 -25.43 0.75 3.14
CA LEU A 148 -25.17 -0.44 3.94
C LEU A 148 -26.14 -0.56 5.13
N GLY A 149 -26.44 -1.80 5.53
CA GLY A 149 -27.15 -2.07 6.78
C GLY A 149 -26.35 -1.63 8.01
N VAL A 150 -27.02 -1.46 9.15
CA VAL A 150 -26.41 -0.94 10.40
C VAL A 150 -25.16 -1.70 10.81
N PHE A 151 -25.17 -3.04 10.74
CA PHE A 151 -24.01 -3.85 11.12
C PHE A 151 -22.84 -3.75 10.15
N ASP A 152 -23.09 -3.65 8.85
CA ASP A 152 -22.03 -3.46 7.86
C ASP A 152 -21.41 -2.07 7.98
N ARG A 153 -22.21 -1.04 8.29
CA ARG A 153 -21.69 0.29 8.63
C ARG A 153 -20.81 0.27 9.87
N GLN A 154 -21.24 -0.41 10.94
CA GLN A 154 -20.43 -0.58 12.15
C GLN A 154 -19.10 -1.28 11.84
N ARG A 155 -19.10 -2.32 10.99
CA ARG A 155 -17.88 -3.02 10.55
C ARG A 155 -16.93 -2.09 9.81
N VAL A 156 -17.44 -1.28 8.88
CA VAL A 156 -16.63 -0.26 8.18
C VAL A 156 -16.06 0.76 9.17
N GLN A 157 -16.85 1.22 10.13
CA GLN A 157 -16.39 2.19 11.13
C GLN A 157 -15.27 1.63 12.01
N THR A 158 -15.43 0.40 12.51
CA THR A 158 -14.39 -0.28 13.28
C THR A 158 -13.13 -0.47 12.44
N TRP A 159 -13.27 -0.96 11.20
CA TRP A 159 -12.15 -1.16 10.29
C TRP A 159 -11.39 0.14 10.01
N MET A 160 -12.07 1.26 9.77
CA MET A 160 -11.42 2.56 9.55
C MET A 160 -10.59 3.01 10.77
N ARG A 161 -11.10 2.82 11.99
CA ARG A 161 -10.35 3.12 13.22
C ARG A 161 -9.13 2.22 13.40
N GLU A 162 -9.26 0.94 13.05
CA GLU A 162 -8.15 -0.01 13.09
C GLU A 162 -7.09 0.30 12.01
N MET A 163 -7.50 0.78 10.83
CA MET A 163 -6.59 1.29 9.80
C MET A 163 -5.80 2.50 10.32
N GLU A 164 -6.47 3.49 10.92
CA GLU A 164 -5.79 4.64 11.55
C GLU A 164 -4.75 4.18 12.60
N THR A 165 -5.11 3.19 13.42
CA THR A 165 -4.19 2.61 14.41
C THR A 165 -2.99 1.92 13.75
N SER A 166 -3.21 1.21 12.64
CA SER A 166 -2.16 0.48 11.92
C SER A 166 -1.14 1.45 11.31
N PHE A 167 -1.61 2.55 10.73
CA PHE A 167 -0.77 3.55 10.09
C PHE A 167 -0.22 4.62 11.04
N ALA A 168 -0.66 4.66 12.30
CA ALA A 168 -0.29 5.71 13.26
C ALA A 168 1.23 5.98 13.34
N ARG A 169 2.05 4.92 13.28
CA ARG A 169 3.52 5.03 13.38
C ARG A 169 4.19 5.63 12.14
N VAL A 170 3.55 5.51 10.97
CA VAL A 170 4.06 5.93 9.67
C VAL A 170 3.37 7.18 9.13
N THR A 171 2.57 7.85 9.96
CA THR A 171 1.85 9.09 9.59
C THR A 171 2.80 10.19 9.11
N HIS A 172 4.04 10.19 9.57
CA HIS A 172 5.08 11.12 9.15
C HIS A 172 5.54 10.94 7.68
N TYR A 173 5.21 9.81 7.05
CA TYR A 173 5.43 9.59 5.61
C TYR A 173 4.19 9.88 4.74
N LEU A 174 3.03 10.09 5.37
CA LEU A 174 1.76 10.25 4.66
C LEU A 174 1.33 11.72 4.69
N PRO A 175 0.62 12.20 3.67
CA PRO A 175 0.13 13.57 3.59
C PRO A 175 -0.93 13.91 4.65
#